data_AF-A0A1E7GWP0-F1
#
_entry.id   AF-A0A1E7GWP0-F1
#
_cell.length_a   1.000
_cell.length_b   1.000
_cell.length_c   1.000
_cell.angle_alpha   90.00
_cell.angle_beta   90.00
_cell.angle_gamma   90.00
#
_symmetry.space_group_name_H-M   'P 1'
#
loop_
_entity.id
_entity.type
_entity.pdbx_description
1 polymer ?
#
loop_
_entity_poly.entity_id
_entity_poly.type
_entity_poly.pdbx_seq_one_letter_code
_entity_poly.pdbx_strand_id
1 'polypeptide(L)'
;MCLILLAWQQHRDYPLVLAANRDEYYRRPATPAGPWPEQPEIIGGRDLLQGGSWLAMGGSGRFAAVTNYREPPPAVDPPHSRGRLVSEFLQGRSSPAEYLARVEQQGQLYRGFSLLVGDRSAVGYLSNRVAGYRLLEPGLYGVSNALLDTPWPKVVVGKERLAALLTASPLDSGGLFKLLADDKPLE
;
A
#
# COMPACT_ATOMS: atom_id res chain seq x y z
N MET A 1 11.58 -2.79 -7.85
CA MET A 1 10.84 -1.61 -7.35
C MET A 1 9.39 -1.98 -7.03
N CYS A 2 8.89 -1.70 -5.81
CA CYS A 2 7.53 -2.03 -5.37
C CYS A 2 6.42 -1.54 -6.32
N LEU A 3 5.26 -2.19 -6.26
CA LEU A 3 4.05 -1.82 -6.99
C LEU A 3 2.83 -2.11 -6.09
N ILE A 4 1.87 -1.19 -6.09
CA ILE A 4 0.53 -1.38 -5.56
C ILE A 4 -0.43 -0.93 -6.66
N LEU A 5 -1.38 -1.78 -7.00
CA LEU A 5 -2.52 -1.48 -7.85
C LEU A 5 -3.77 -1.57 -6.98
N LEU A 6 -4.62 -0.57 -7.10
CA LEU A 6 -5.77 -0.36 -6.22
C LEU A 6 -6.99 -0.07 -7.08
N ALA A 7 -8.08 -0.79 -6.81
CA ALA A 7 -9.38 -0.55 -7.38
C ALA A 7 -10.37 -0.29 -6.25
N TRP A 8 -10.84 0.95 -6.15
CA TRP A 8 -11.77 1.39 -5.12
C TRP A 8 -13.16 1.57 -5.72
N GLN A 9 -14.12 0.77 -5.25
CA GLN A 9 -15.49 0.71 -5.74
C GLN A 9 -15.59 0.51 -7.26
N GLN A 10 -14.70 -0.32 -7.82
CA GLN A 10 -14.65 -0.64 -9.25
C GLN A 10 -15.03 -2.09 -9.58
N HIS A 11 -15.41 -2.89 -8.58
CA HIS A 11 -15.88 -4.26 -8.76
C HIS A 11 -17.25 -4.43 -8.12
N ARG A 12 -18.11 -5.23 -8.76
CA ARG A 12 -19.50 -5.46 -8.31
C ARG A 12 -19.57 -6.03 -6.89
N ASP A 13 -18.73 -7.02 -6.60
CA ASP A 13 -18.80 -7.80 -5.35
C ASP A 13 -17.75 -7.37 -4.31
N TYR A 14 -16.74 -6.60 -4.72
CA TYR A 14 -15.61 -6.23 -3.87
C TYR A 14 -15.46 -4.71 -3.87
N PRO A 15 -15.74 -4.02 -2.75
CA PRO A 15 -15.57 -2.58 -2.68
C PRO A 15 -14.10 -2.17 -2.82
N LEU A 16 -13.18 -3.09 -2.53
CA LEU A 16 -11.74 -2.88 -2.63
C LEU A 16 -11.07 -4.11 -3.24
N VAL A 17 -10.29 -3.89 -4.29
CA VAL A 17 -9.30 -4.87 -4.79
C VAL A 17 -7.93 -4.21 -4.74
N LEU A 18 -6.98 -4.85 -4.04
CA LEU A 18 -5.60 -4.39 -3.92
C LEU A 18 -4.66 -5.53 -4.30
N ALA A 19 -3.78 -5.27 -5.26
CA ALA A 19 -2.74 -6.19 -5.70
C ALA A 19 -1.38 -5.51 -5.54
N ALA A 20 -0.42 -6.12 -4.86
CA ALA A 20 0.84 -5.48 -4.54
C ALA A 20 2.05 -6.42 -4.57
N ASN A 21 3.16 -5.91 -5.12
CA ASN A 21 4.49 -6.48 -5.00
C ASN A 21 5.36 -5.59 -4.12
N ARG A 22 6.06 -6.23 -3.18
CA ARG A 22 7.15 -5.63 -2.44
C ARG A 22 8.48 -6.14 -2.96
N ASP A 23 9.29 -5.23 -3.48
CA ASP A 23 10.67 -5.52 -3.82
C ASP A 23 11.58 -5.02 -2.70
N GLU A 24 12.26 -5.97 -2.06
CA GLU A 24 13.13 -5.75 -0.91
C GLU A 24 14.38 -6.62 -1.01
N TYR A 25 15.44 -6.25 -0.29
CA TYR A 25 16.59 -7.12 -0.10
C TYR A 25 16.19 -8.48 0.50
N TYR A 26 16.59 -9.58 -0.15
CA TYR A 26 16.37 -10.95 0.34
C TYR A 26 16.87 -11.19 1.76
N ARG A 27 17.94 -10.50 2.18
CA ARG A 27 18.51 -10.59 3.53
C ARG A 27 17.67 -9.90 4.61
N ARG A 28 16.64 -9.13 4.26
CA ARG A 28 15.79 -8.46 5.25
C ARG A 28 14.74 -9.46 5.78
N PRO A 29 14.87 -9.92 7.03
CA PRO A 29 13.97 -10.94 7.56
C PRO A 29 12.54 -10.39 7.70
N ALA A 30 11.57 -11.18 7.26
CA ALA A 30 10.15 -10.88 7.40
C ALA A 30 9.33 -12.16 7.55
N THR A 31 8.17 -12.08 8.16
CA THR A 31 7.22 -13.20 8.21
C THR A 31 6.44 -13.30 6.90
N PRO A 32 6.00 -14.52 6.51
CA PRO A 32 4.94 -14.67 5.52
C PRO A 32 3.68 -13.90 5.92
N ALA A 33 2.82 -13.60 4.95
CA ALA A 33 1.52 -13.01 5.24
C ALA A 33 0.67 -14.00 6.07
N GLY A 34 0.19 -13.54 7.21
CA GLY A 34 -0.63 -14.33 8.12
C GLY A 34 -1.07 -13.50 9.32
N PRO A 35 -1.82 -14.09 10.26
CA PRO A 35 -2.21 -13.44 11.50
C PRO A 35 -0.99 -12.99 12.32
N TRP A 36 -1.02 -11.78 12.86
CA TRP A 36 0.04 -11.33 13.77
C TRP A 36 -0.11 -12.01 15.13
N PRO A 37 0.98 -12.49 15.75
CA PRO A 37 0.90 -13.22 17.02
C PRO A 37 0.20 -12.46 18.15
N GLU A 38 0.47 -11.15 18.26
CA GLU A 38 -0.05 -10.31 19.33
C GLU A 38 -1.43 -9.72 19.02
N GLN A 39 -1.80 -9.66 17.73
CA GLN A 39 -3.06 -9.09 17.23
C GLN A 39 -3.56 -9.91 16.02
N PRO A 40 -4.14 -11.10 16.26
CA PRO A 40 -4.50 -12.04 15.20
C PRO A 40 -5.54 -11.53 14.19
N GLU A 41 -6.26 -10.45 14.53
CA GLU A 41 -7.16 -9.73 13.63
C GLU A 41 -6.42 -8.96 12.52
N ILE A 42 -5.11 -8.72 12.69
CA ILE A 42 -4.24 -8.13 11.68
C ILE A 42 -3.59 -9.25 10.86
N ILE A 43 -3.88 -9.26 9.56
CA ILE A 43 -3.33 -10.19 8.60
C ILE A 43 -2.37 -9.46 7.66
N GLY A 44 -1.11 -9.87 7.63
CA GLY A 44 -0.11 -9.31 6.72
C GLY A 44 1.30 -9.75 7.07
N GLY A 45 2.26 -9.44 6.20
CA GLY A 45 3.67 -9.72 6.49
C GLY A 45 4.23 -8.73 7.52
N ARG A 46 5.13 -9.18 8.40
CA ARG A 46 5.78 -8.35 9.42
C ARG A 46 7.28 -8.29 9.18
N ASP A 47 7.83 -7.08 9.23
CA ASP A 47 9.27 -6.85 9.19
C ASP A 47 9.89 -7.21 10.54
N LEU A 48 10.78 -8.20 10.56
CA LEU A 48 11.38 -8.69 11.80
C LEU A 48 12.53 -7.79 12.30
N LEU A 49 13.02 -6.85 11.48
CA LEU A 49 14.04 -5.89 11.92
C LEU A 49 13.46 -4.69 12.67
N GLN A 50 12.35 -4.14 12.19
CA GLN A 50 11.77 -2.89 12.73
C GLN A 50 10.36 -3.07 13.29
N GLY A 51 9.81 -4.30 13.26
CA GLY A 51 8.53 -4.67 13.86
C GLY A 51 7.27 -4.20 13.12
N GLY A 52 7.43 -3.40 12.06
CA GLY A 52 6.33 -2.84 11.26
C GLY A 52 5.85 -3.74 10.11
N SER A 53 5.05 -3.18 9.20
CA SER A 53 4.55 -3.89 8.01
C SER A 53 4.55 -3.00 6.77
N TRP A 54 4.48 -3.61 5.58
CA TRP A 54 4.38 -2.88 4.30
C TRP A 54 2.97 -2.94 3.70
N LEU A 55 2.21 -3.99 4.02
CA LEU A 55 0.84 -4.21 3.60
C LEU A 55 0.20 -5.16 4.61
N ALA A 56 -0.87 -4.72 5.24
CA ALA A 56 -1.67 -5.54 6.12
C ALA A 56 -3.13 -5.07 6.12
N MET A 57 -4.01 -5.99 6.45
CA MET A 57 -5.43 -5.73 6.69
C MET A 57 -5.74 -6.05 8.15
N GLY A 58 -6.54 -5.20 8.78
CA GLY A 58 -7.07 -5.43 10.12
C GLY A 58 -8.51 -5.92 10.08
N GLY A 59 -9.07 -6.13 11.26
CA GLY A 59 -10.50 -6.37 11.42
C GLY A 59 -11.35 -5.25 10.79
N SER A 60 -12.62 -5.57 10.54
CA SER A 60 -13.63 -4.62 10.07
C SER A 60 -13.39 -4.01 8.68
N GLY A 61 -12.47 -4.56 7.88
CA GLY A 61 -12.18 -4.10 6.53
C GLY A 61 -11.20 -2.93 6.46
N ARG A 62 -10.43 -2.69 7.53
CA ARG A 62 -9.34 -1.71 7.54
C ARG A 62 -8.11 -2.28 6.84
N PHE A 63 -7.38 -1.44 6.11
CA PHE A 63 -6.09 -1.82 5.54
C PHE A 63 -5.13 -0.64 5.55
N ALA A 64 -3.84 -0.96 5.51
CA ALA A 64 -2.80 0.03 5.24
C ALA A 64 -1.69 -0.60 4.41
N ALA A 65 -1.12 0.21 3.52
CA ALA A 65 -0.02 -0.16 2.67
C ALA A 65 0.95 1.01 2.49
N VAL A 66 2.24 0.72 2.45
CA VAL A 66 3.26 1.75 2.26
C VAL A 66 4.29 1.31 1.22
N THR A 67 4.67 2.24 0.34
CA THR A 67 5.80 2.08 -0.57
C THR A 67 6.89 3.10 -0.26
N ASN A 68 8.11 2.76 -0.63
CA ASN A 68 9.25 3.68 -0.54
C ASN A 68 9.15 4.72 -1.65
N TYR A 69 9.45 6.00 -1.39
CA TYR A 69 9.72 6.97 -2.45
C TYR A 69 11.16 6.79 -2.96
N ARG A 70 11.37 6.83 -4.28
CA ARG A 70 12.67 6.67 -4.93
C ARG A 70 13.39 8.01 -4.91
N GLU A 71 14.40 8.09 -4.06
CA GLU A 71 15.26 9.25 -3.88
C GLU A 71 16.62 8.79 -3.36
N PRO A 72 17.67 9.61 -3.49
CA PRO A 72 18.93 9.36 -2.79
C PRO A 72 18.69 9.23 -1.28
N PRO A 73 19.40 8.32 -0.59
CA PRO A 73 19.31 8.23 0.86
C PRO A 73 19.72 9.57 1.51
N PRO A 74 19.04 9.99 2.58
CA PRO A 74 19.45 11.18 3.32
C PRO A 74 20.80 10.95 4.00
N ALA A 75 21.51 12.03 4.34
CA ALA A 75 22.77 11.95 5.08
C ALA A 75 22.58 11.34 6.48
N VAL A 76 21.43 11.59 7.10
CA VAL A 76 21.04 11.04 8.40
C VAL A 76 19.68 10.37 8.23
N ASP A 77 19.57 9.11 8.66
CA ASP A 77 18.29 8.40 8.62
C ASP A 77 17.30 8.98 9.65
N PRO A 78 16.05 9.26 9.25
CA PRO A 78 14.99 9.64 10.18
C PRO A 78 14.72 8.56 11.24
N PRO A 79 14.19 8.95 12.42
CA PRO A 79 14.10 8.08 13.58
C PRO A 79 13.05 6.96 13.46
N HIS A 80 12.14 7.02 12.48
CA HIS A 80 11.06 6.04 12.35
C HIS A 80 11.09 5.28 11.02
N SER A 81 10.84 3.98 11.11
CA SER A 81 10.63 3.13 9.94
C SER A 81 9.24 3.38 9.35
N ARG A 82 9.12 3.39 8.02
CA ARG A 82 7.84 3.59 7.32
C ARG A 82 6.81 2.52 7.67
N GLY A 83 7.25 1.30 7.98
CA GLY A 83 6.35 0.20 8.30
C GLY A 83 5.58 0.39 9.60
N ARG A 84 6.04 1.29 10.47
CA ARG A 84 5.28 1.73 11.66
C ARG A 84 3.95 2.39 11.27
N LEU A 85 3.88 3.12 10.15
CA LEU A 85 2.64 3.78 9.70
C LEU A 85 1.53 2.75 9.45
N VAL A 86 1.87 1.60 8.86
CA VAL A 86 0.91 0.51 8.64
C VAL A 86 0.42 -0.05 9.97
N SER A 87 1.33 -0.38 10.88
CA SER A 87 0.98 -0.93 12.19
C SER A 87 0.13 0.05 13.01
N GLU A 88 0.54 1.31 13.12
CA GLU A 88 -0.18 2.31 13.93
C GLU A 88 -1.61 2.56 13.42
N PHE A 89 -1.84 2.56 12.10
CA PHE A 89 -3.19 2.72 11.57
C PHE A 89 -4.08 1.54 11.95
N LEU A 90 -3.57 0.31 11.80
CA LEU A 90 -4.35 -0.91 12.01
C LEU A 90 -4.64 -1.18 13.49
N GLN A 91 -3.72 -0.79 14.39
CA GLN A 91 -3.88 -0.88 15.84
C GLN A 91 -4.75 0.26 16.41
N GLY A 92 -4.86 1.37 15.67
CA GLY A 92 -5.63 2.54 16.07
C GLY A 92 -7.12 2.41 15.77
N ARG A 93 -7.89 3.46 16.07
CA ARG A 93 -9.35 3.56 15.80
C ARG A 93 -9.76 4.78 14.97
N SER A 94 -8.81 5.66 14.66
CA SER A 94 -9.06 6.87 13.86
C SER A 94 -9.51 6.52 12.46
N SER A 95 -10.35 7.38 11.87
CA SER A 95 -10.69 7.31 10.46
C SER A 95 -9.46 7.48 9.56
N PRO A 96 -9.51 7.06 8.28
CA PRO A 96 -8.45 7.32 7.30
C PRO A 96 -8.02 8.80 7.25
N ALA A 97 -8.97 9.73 7.24
CA ALA A 97 -8.71 11.16 7.17
C ALA A 97 -7.96 11.69 8.42
N GLU A 98 -8.45 11.37 9.62
CA GLU A 98 -7.82 11.78 10.88
C GLU A 98 -6.41 11.22 11.01
N TYR A 99 -6.21 9.96 10.62
CA TYR A 99 -4.90 9.33 10.67
C TYR A 99 -3.91 10.02 9.72
N LEU A 100 -4.32 10.28 8.48
CA LEU A 100 -3.46 10.93 7.48
C LEU A 100 -3.12 12.38 7.87
N ALA A 101 -4.08 13.13 8.41
CA ALA A 101 -3.84 14.47 8.93
C ALA A 101 -2.77 14.49 10.04
N ARG A 102 -2.77 13.48 10.92
CA ARG A 102 -1.73 13.34 11.95
C ARG A 102 -0.38 12.97 11.36
N VAL A 103 -0.35 12.04 10.39
CA VAL A 103 0.90 11.60 9.74
C VAL A 103 1.54 12.74 8.94
N GLU A 104 0.74 13.59 8.29
CA GLU A 104 1.22 14.75 7.55
C GLU A 104 2.11 15.66 8.41
N GLN A 105 1.69 15.94 9.66
CA GLN A 105 2.45 16.76 10.62
C GLN A 105 3.77 16.11 11.09
N GLN A 106 3.93 14.82 10.82
CA GLN A 106 5.05 14.00 11.28
C GLN A 106 5.86 13.42 10.12
N GLY A 107 5.59 13.83 8.88
CA GLY A 107 6.19 13.24 7.68
C GLY A 107 7.72 13.28 7.66
N GLN A 108 8.33 14.28 8.31
CA GLN A 108 9.77 14.46 8.48
C GLN A 108 10.44 13.40 9.34
N LEU A 109 9.68 12.68 10.18
CA LEU A 109 10.21 11.61 11.03
C LEU A 109 10.49 10.31 10.25
N TYR A 110 10.17 10.30 8.95
CA TYR A 110 10.26 9.14 8.08
C TYR A 110 11.04 9.45 6.80
N ARG A 111 11.68 8.43 6.23
CA ARG A 111 12.17 8.48 4.84
C ARG A 111 11.02 8.68 3.86
N GLY A 112 11.32 9.06 2.62
CA GLY A 112 10.29 9.27 1.59
C GLY A 112 9.36 8.06 1.44
N PHE A 113 8.05 8.32 1.43
CA PHE A 113 7.03 7.28 1.33
C PHE A 113 5.81 7.70 0.52
N SER A 114 5.05 6.70 0.08
CA SER A 114 3.66 6.81 -0.32
C SER A 114 2.85 5.85 0.56
N LEU A 115 1.85 6.36 1.27
CA LEU A 115 1.01 5.66 2.22
C LEU A 115 -0.43 5.62 1.70
N LEU A 116 -1.01 4.43 1.71
CA LEU A 116 -2.44 4.20 1.51
C LEU A 116 -3.01 3.65 2.82
N VAL A 117 -4.11 4.23 3.28
CA VAL A 117 -4.89 3.70 4.41
C VAL A 117 -6.35 3.71 4.03
N GLY A 118 -7.13 2.76 4.52
CA GLY A 118 -8.55 2.77 4.25
C GLY A 118 -9.34 1.86 5.15
N ASP A 119 -10.66 2.00 5.05
CA ASP A 119 -11.67 1.15 5.65
C ASP A 119 -12.82 0.95 4.66
N ARG A 120 -13.98 0.48 5.15
CA ARG A 120 -15.16 0.25 4.30
C ARG A 120 -15.78 1.52 3.71
N SER A 121 -15.47 2.68 4.29
CA SER A 121 -16.08 3.96 3.93
C SER A 121 -15.17 4.82 3.04
N ALA A 122 -13.86 4.78 3.28
CA ALA A 122 -12.93 5.65 2.57
C ALA A 122 -11.55 5.00 2.38
N VAL A 123 -10.90 5.40 1.30
CA VAL A 123 -9.46 5.16 1.08
C VAL A 123 -8.78 6.52 0.99
N GLY A 124 -7.65 6.67 1.67
CA GLY A 124 -6.84 7.87 1.64
C GLY A 124 -5.40 7.58 1.24
N TYR A 125 -4.77 8.60 0.66
CA TYR A 125 -3.40 8.61 0.19
C TYR A 125 -2.64 9.80 0.78
N LEU A 126 -1.39 9.58 1.19
CA LEU A 126 -0.44 10.61 1.58
C LEU A 126 0.95 10.24 1.09
N SER A 127 1.72 11.22 0.64
CA SER A 127 3.17 11.12 0.55
C SER A 127 3.81 12.27 1.30
N ASN A 128 4.86 12.01 2.09
CA ASN A 128 5.64 13.06 2.74
C ASN A 128 6.57 13.83 1.77
N ARG A 129 6.30 13.76 0.47
CA ARG A 129 7.02 14.50 -0.59
C ARG A 129 6.14 15.52 -1.29
N VAL A 130 4.86 15.60 -0.95
CA VAL A 130 3.93 16.62 -1.41
C VAL A 130 3.05 17.03 -0.23
N ALA A 131 2.60 18.29 -0.19
CA ALA A 131 1.68 18.75 0.84
C ALA A 131 0.27 18.20 0.60
N GLY A 132 -0.45 17.93 1.68
CA GLY A 132 -1.82 17.43 1.67
C GLY A 132 -1.92 15.92 1.58
N TYR A 133 -2.88 15.37 2.31
CA TYR A 133 -3.43 14.05 2.02
C TYR A 133 -4.66 14.16 1.09
N ARG A 134 -5.02 13.05 0.46
CA ARG A 134 -6.18 12.95 -0.43
C ARG A 134 -7.06 11.80 0.02
N LEU A 135 -8.38 12.03 0.14
CA LEU A 135 -9.34 10.93 0.07
C LEU A 135 -9.57 10.59 -1.40
N LEU A 136 -9.55 9.30 -1.73
CA LEU A 136 -9.65 8.82 -3.09
C LEU A 136 -11.13 8.65 -3.46
N GLU A 137 -11.51 9.22 -4.59
CA GLU A 137 -12.78 8.93 -5.23
C GLU A 137 -12.79 7.48 -5.76
N PRO A 138 -13.97 6.89 -6.01
CA PRO A 138 -14.08 5.63 -6.73
C PRO A 138 -13.24 5.64 -8.01
N GLY A 139 -12.37 4.65 -8.18
CA GLY A 139 -11.47 4.61 -9.33
C GLY A 139 -10.35 3.59 -9.24
N LEU A 140 -9.49 3.62 -10.26
CA LEU A 140 -8.28 2.82 -10.36
C LEU A 140 -7.05 3.68 -10.09
N TYR A 141 -6.16 3.18 -9.26
CA TYR A 141 -4.94 3.87 -8.84
C TYR A 141 -3.76 2.92 -8.86
N GLY A 142 -2.57 3.50 -9.06
CA GLY A 142 -1.32 2.77 -8.95
C GLY A 142 -0.27 3.58 -8.20
N VAL A 143 0.47 2.89 -7.33
CA VAL A 143 1.57 3.46 -6.57
C VAL A 143 2.80 2.59 -6.78
N SER A 144 3.89 3.19 -7.19
CA SER A 144 5.20 2.52 -7.18
C SER A 144 6.12 3.24 -6.21
N ASN A 145 7.32 3.64 -6.66
CA ASN A 145 8.29 4.34 -5.82
C ASN A 145 8.29 5.85 -6.08
N ALA A 146 7.13 6.42 -6.35
CA ALA A 146 6.92 7.84 -6.58
C ALA A 146 5.53 8.25 -6.06
N LEU A 147 5.02 9.38 -6.53
CA LEU A 147 3.66 9.84 -6.20
C LEU A 147 2.60 8.92 -6.82
N LEU A 148 1.38 8.98 -6.26
CA LEU A 148 0.19 8.30 -6.80
C LEU A 148 0.04 8.57 -8.30
N ASP A 149 -0.20 7.52 -9.07
CA ASP A 149 -0.41 7.55 -10.53
C ASP A 149 0.72 8.21 -11.33
N THR A 150 1.94 8.29 -10.78
CA THR A 150 3.11 8.63 -11.59
C THR A 150 3.19 7.62 -12.76
N PRO A 151 3.27 8.07 -14.04
CA PRO A 151 3.03 7.23 -15.21
C PRO A 151 4.24 6.36 -15.55
N TRP A 152 4.68 5.53 -14.61
CA TRP A 152 5.68 4.51 -14.88
C TRP A 152 5.04 3.42 -15.73
N PRO A 153 5.75 2.82 -16.70
CA PRO A 153 5.17 1.81 -17.60
C PRO A 153 4.39 0.73 -16.85
N LYS A 154 4.94 0.21 -15.75
CA LYS A 154 4.28 -0.83 -14.93
C LYS A 154 3.03 -0.36 -14.18
N VAL A 155 2.93 0.93 -13.87
CA VAL A 155 1.74 1.51 -13.25
C VAL A 155 0.64 1.61 -14.30
N VAL A 156 0.96 2.14 -15.47
CA VAL A 156 0.01 2.27 -16.59
C VAL A 156 -0.50 0.90 -17.02
N VAL A 157 0.41 0.02 -17.43
CA VAL A 157 0.08 -1.35 -17.87
C VAL A 157 -0.57 -2.17 -16.76
N GLY A 158 -0.12 -2.00 -15.51
CA GLY A 158 -0.71 -2.67 -14.36
C GLY A 158 -2.16 -2.27 -14.14
N LYS A 159 -2.49 -0.97 -14.24
CA LYS A 159 -3.87 -0.46 -14.11
C LYS A 159 -4.76 -0.95 -15.23
N GLU A 160 -4.29 -0.95 -16.48
CA GLU A 160 -5.05 -1.45 -17.64
C GLU A 160 -5.41 -2.93 -17.48
N ARG A 161 -4.43 -3.75 -17.09
CA ARG A 161 -4.66 -5.19 -16.87
C ARG A 161 -5.52 -5.46 -15.65
N LEU A 162 -5.37 -4.69 -14.57
CA LEU A 162 -6.28 -4.77 -13.44
C LEU A 162 -7.71 -4.44 -13.88
N ALA A 163 -7.92 -3.38 -14.67
CA ALA A 163 -9.23 -3.01 -15.19
C ALA A 163 -9.89 -4.17 -15.96
N ALA A 164 -9.14 -4.88 -16.80
CA ALA A 164 -9.63 -6.05 -17.52
C ALA A 164 -10.03 -7.21 -16.58
N LEU A 165 -9.32 -7.41 -15.46
CA LEU A 165 -9.66 -8.45 -14.48
C LEU A 165 -10.92 -8.10 -13.68
N LEU A 166 -11.20 -6.82 -13.46
CA LEU A 166 -12.36 -6.37 -12.68
C LEU A 166 -13.70 -6.58 -13.40
N THR A 167 -13.70 -6.91 -14.69
CA THR A 167 -14.93 -7.20 -15.43
C THR A 167 -15.48 -8.61 -15.16
N ALA A 168 -14.68 -9.51 -14.58
CA ALA A 168 -15.09 -10.87 -14.26
C ALA A 168 -15.81 -10.94 -12.89
N SER A 169 -16.89 -11.73 -12.79
CA SER A 169 -17.53 -12.08 -11.52
C SER A 169 -17.79 -13.60 -11.51
N PRO A 170 -17.18 -14.38 -10.59
CA PRO A 170 -16.31 -13.92 -9.51
C PRO A 170 -14.98 -13.36 -10.00
N LEU A 171 -14.34 -12.50 -9.19
CA LEU A 171 -13.02 -11.93 -9.48
C LEU A 171 -11.98 -13.06 -9.63
N ASP A 172 -11.20 -13.04 -10.71
CA ASP A 172 -10.11 -13.99 -10.95
C ASP A 172 -8.89 -13.64 -10.08
N SER A 173 -8.83 -14.24 -8.89
CA SER A 173 -7.68 -14.09 -7.98
C SER A 173 -6.38 -14.66 -8.56
N GLY A 174 -6.45 -15.71 -9.38
CA GLY A 174 -5.29 -16.24 -10.10
C GLY A 174 -4.74 -15.25 -11.12
N GLY A 175 -5.64 -14.53 -11.80
CA GLY A 175 -5.32 -13.42 -12.68
C GLY A 175 -4.57 -12.29 -11.98
N LEU A 176 -4.95 -11.95 -10.74
CA LEU A 176 -4.23 -10.95 -9.93
C LEU A 176 -2.79 -11.38 -9.62
N PHE A 177 -2.56 -12.64 -9.28
CA PHE A 177 -1.21 -13.14 -9.04
C PHE A 177 -0.39 -13.19 -10.34
N LYS A 178 -0.99 -13.60 -11.47
CA LYS A 178 -0.33 -13.57 -12.78
C LYS A 178 0.04 -12.14 -13.21
N LEU A 179 -0.84 -11.17 -12.96
CA LEU A 179 -0.58 -9.75 -13.18
C LEU A 179 0.66 -9.27 -12.43
N LEU A 180 0.79 -9.66 -11.17
CA LEU A 180 1.93 -9.30 -10.32
C LEU A 180 3.20 -10.08 -10.65
N ALA A 181 3.08 -11.28 -11.21
CA ALA A 181 4.21 -12.12 -11.57
C ALA A 181 4.84 -11.78 -12.94
N ASP A 182 4.32 -10.78 -13.67
CA ASP A 182 4.88 -10.40 -14.97
C ASP A 182 6.29 -9.82 -14.83
N ASP A 183 7.26 -10.57 -15.34
CA ASP A 183 8.68 -10.24 -15.37
C ASP A 183 9.13 -9.73 -16.74
N LYS A 184 8.20 -9.61 -17.70
CA LYS A 184 8.52 -9.09 -19.03
C LYS A 184 8.91 -7.62 -18.96
N PRO A 185 10.00 -7.22 -19.63
CA PRO A 185 10.33 -5.81 -19.80
C PRO A 185 9.14 -5.08 -20.44
N LEU A 186 8.77 -3.95 -19.85
CA LEU A 186 7.82 -3.04 -20.46
C LEU A 186 8.63 -2.14 -21.38
N GLU A 187 8.45 -2.31 -22.68
CA GLU A 187 9.04 -1.49 -23.75
C GLU A 187 8.56 -0.03 -23.66
#